data_AF-A0A379WLE9-F1
#
_entry.id   AF-A0A379WLE9-F1
#
_cell.length_a   1.000
_cell.length_b   1.000
_cell.length_c   1.000
_cell.angle_alpha   90.00
_cell.angle_beta   90.00
_cell.angle_gamma   90.00
#
_symmetry.space_group_name_H-M   'P 1'
#
loop_
_entity.id
_entity.type
_entity.pdbx_description
1 polymer ?
#
loop_
_entity_poly.entity_id
_entity_poly.type
_entity_poly.pdbx_seq_one_letter_code
_entity_poly.pdbx_strand_id
1 'polypeptide(L)'
;MQASQFSAQVLDWYDKYGRKTLPWQINKTPYKVWLSEVMLQQTQVTTVIPYFERFMARFPTVTDLANAPLDEVLHLWTGLGYYARARNLHKAAQQVATLHGGEFPQTFAEIAALPGVGRSTAGAILSLALGKHYPILDGNVKRVLARCYAVSGWPGKKRGGEYAVDVERASDARTRRGAF
;
A
#
# COMPACT_ATOMS: atom_id res chain seq x y z
N MET A 1 -6.36 20.65 16.54
CA MET A 1 -6.58 19.29 17.07
C MET A 1 -5.24 18.64 17.37
N GLN A 2 -5.04 18.08 18.56
CA GLN A 2 -3.81 17.37 18.91
C GLN A 2 -3.73 16.02 18.17
N ALA A 3 -2.53 15.51 17.92
CA ALA A 3 -2.34 14.26 17.16
C ALA A 3 -2.96 13.03 17.85
N SER A 4 -2.89 12.96 19.19
CA SER A 4 -3.54 11.90 19.98
C SER A 4 -5.06 11.91 19.80
N GLN A 5 -5.67 13.09 19.82
CA GLN A 5 -7.11 13.27 19.60
C GLN A 5 -7.52 12.88 18.17
N PHE A 6 -6.76 13.27 17.15
CA PHE A 6 -7.01 12.85 15.76
C PHE A 6 -6.98 11.33 15.62
N SER A 7 -5.94 10.69 16.16
CA SER A 7 -5.79 9.23 16.12
C SER A 7 -6.97 8.53 16.79
N ALA A 8 -7.39 8.99 17.98
CA ALA A 8 -8.52 8.39 18.70
C ALA A 8 -9.82 8.50 17.90
N GLN A 9 -10.15 9.70 17.40
CA GLN A 9 -11.38 9.92 16.64
C GLN A 9 -11.46 9.10 15.34
N VAL A 10 -10.34 8.97 14.62
CA VAL A 10 -10.28 8.16 13.39
C VAL A 10 -10.48 6.68 13.71
N LEU A 11 -9.88 6.17 14.80
CA LEU A 11 -10.02 4.77 15.20
C LEU A 11 -11.44 4.46 15.68
N ASP A 12 -12.05 5.32 16.49
CA ASP A 12 -13.45 5.16 16.94
C ASP A 12 -14.44 5.16 15.77
N TRP A 13 -14.20 6.02 14.76
CA TRP A 13 -14.99 6.03 13.54
C TRP A 13 -14.78 4.76 12.72
N TYR A 14 -13.53 4.31 12.54
CA TYR A 14 -13.21 3.11 11.78
C TYR A 14 -13.80 1.86 12.43
N ASP A 15 -13.89 1.82 13.75
CA ASP A 15 -14.51 0.70 14.44
C ASP A 15 -16.01 0.57 14.11
N LYS A 16 -16.73 1.69 14.07
CA LYS A 16 -18.19 1.71 13.81
C LYS A 16 -18.56 1.68 12.32
N TYR A 17 -17.75 2.32 11.47
CA TYR A 17 -18.13 2.61 10.07
C TYR A 17 -17.08 2.15 9.05
N GLY A 18 -15.93 1.64 9.50
CA GLY A 18 -14.85 1.21 8.62
C GLY A 18 -15.17 -0.07 7.85
N ARG A 19 -14.59 -0.19 6.64
CA ARG A 19 -14.64 -1.42 5.86
C ARG A 19 -13.66 -2.43 6.46
N LYS A 20 -14.16 -3.59 6.89
CA LYS A 20 -13.39 -4.65 7.57
C LYS A 20 -13.44 -6.01 6.86
N THR A 21 -14.16 -6.10 5.73
CA THR A 21 -14.56 -7.38 5.11
C THR A 21 -14.09 -7.54 3.66
N LEU A 22 -13.20 -6.68 3.17
CA LEU A 22 -12.65 -6.83 1.82
C LEU A 22 -11.75 -8.08 1.76
N PRO A 23 -11.63 -8.76 0.61
CA PRO A 23 -10.87 -10.02 0.51
C PRO A 23 -9.42 -9.92 1.00
N TRP A 24 -8.74 -8.81 0.71
CA TRP A 24 -7.37 -8.54 1.14
C TRP A 24 -7.25 -8.11 2.62
N GLN A 25 -8.37 -7.92 3.34
CA GLN A 25 -8.40 -7.65 4.78
C GLN A 25 -8.60 -8.92 5.62
N ILE A 26 -9.00 -10.04 5.00
CA ILE A 26 -9.22 -11.33 5.67
C ILE A 26 -7.97 -12.20 5.53
N ASN A 27 -7.50 -12.78 6.63
CA ASN A 27 -6.29 -13.62 6.68
C ASN A 27 -5.13 -12.94 5.95
N LYS A 28 -4.79 -11.74 6.43
CA LYS A 28 -3.84 -10.82 5.78
C LYS A 28 -2.45 -11.44 5.73
N THR A 29 -1.80 -11.30 4.57
CA THR A 29 -0.39 -11.61 4.37
C THR A 29 0.27 -10.46 3.60
N PRO A 30 1.60 -10.26 3.69
CA PRO A 30 2.28 -9.24 2.91
C PRO A 30 1.99 -9.37 1.40
N TYR A 31 1.94 -10.59 0.88
CA TYR A 31 1.61 -10.87 -0.52
C TYR A 31 0.20 -10.37 -0.92
N LYS A 32 -0.84 -10.71 -0.13
CA LYS A 32 -2.22 -10.27 -0.39
C LYS A 32 -2.34 -8.75 -0.32
N VAL A 33 -1.74 -8.13 0.70
CA VAL A 33 -1.79 -6.67 0.87
C VAL A 33 -1.09 -6.00 -0.31
N TRP A 34 0.13 -6.42 -0.65
CA TRP A 34 0.88 -5.89 -1.80
C TRP A 34 0.10 -5.99 -3.11
N LEU A 35 -0.46 -7.16 -3.42
CA LEU A 35 -1.25 -7.37 -4.64
C LEU A 35 -2.43 -6.40 -4.71
N SER A 36 -3.19 -6.27 -3.61
CA SER A 36 -4.34 -5.36 -3.54
C SER A 36 -3.92 -3.90 -3.69
N GLU A 37 -2.84 -3.47 -3.04
CA GLU A 37 -2.31 -2.10 -3.13
C GLU A 37 -1.94 -1.74 -4.59
N VAL A 38 -1.25 -2.63 -5.30
CA VAL A 38 -0.90 -2.41 -6.71
C VAL A 38 -2.15 -2.28 -7.59
N MET A 39 -3.16 -3.12 -7.37
CA MET A 39 -4.42 -3.05 -8.10
C MET A 39 -5.22 -1.77 -7.82
N LEU A 40 -5.21 -1.30 -6.56
CA LEU A 40 -5.98 -0.14 -6.08
C LEU A 40 -5.38 1.22 -6.43
N GLN A 41 -4.10 1.30 -6.80
CA GLN A 41 -3.43 2.57 -7.12
C GLN A 41 -4.18 3.42 -8.18
N GLN A 42 -4.89 2.78 -9.12
CA GLN A 42 -5.58 3.45 -10.23
C GLN A 42 -6.88 2.73 -10.66
N THR A 43 -7.44 1.90 -9.79
CA THR A 43 -8.67 1.13 -10.08
C THR A 43 -9.60 1.17 -8.87
N GLN A 44 -10.90 1.31 -9.09
CA GLN A 44 -11.89 1.35 -8.01
C GLN A 44 -12.02 -0.02 -7.32
N VAL A 45 -12.34 0.00 -6.02
CA VAL A 45 -12.47 -1.19 -5.17
C VAL A 45 -13.42 -2.23 -5.78
N THR A 46 -14.58 -1.82 -6.26
CA THR A 46 -15.61 -2.71 -6.84
C THR A 46 -15.10 -3.45 -8.06
N THR A 47 -14.32 -2.78 -8.92
CA THR A 47 -13.65 -3.41 -10.06
C THR A 47 -12.53 -4.35 -9.61
N VAL A 48 -11.77 -4.00 -8.57
CA VAL A 48 -10.60 -4.79 -8.12
C VAL A 48 -11.00 -6.13 -7.51
N ILE A 49 -12.09 -6.19 -6.73
CA ILE A 49 -12.51 -7.42 -6.02
C ILE A 49 -12.45 -8.68 -6.90
N PRO A 50 -13.14 -8.77 -8.06
CA PRO A 50 -13.12 -9.99 -8.86
C PRO A 50 -11.74 -10.29 -9.49
N TYR A 51 -10.87 -9.30 -9.70
CA TYR A 51 -9.51 -9.54 -10.20
C TYR A 51 -8.61 -10.08 -9.10
N PHE A 52 -8.71 -9.52 -7.90
CA PHE A 52 -7.97 -10.00 -6.74
C PHE A 52 -8.28 -11.48 -6.48
N GLU A 53 -9.57 -11.85 -6.47
CA GLU A 53 -9.99 -13.24 -6.28
C GLU A 53 -9.41 -14.18 -7.37
N ARG A 54 -9.49 -13.80 -8.65
CA ARG A 54 -8.91 -14.60 -9.74
C ARG A 54 -7.39 -14.72 -9.64
N PHE A 55 -6.69 -13.64 -9.29
CA PHE A 55 -5.24 -13.68 -9.09
C PHE A 55 -4.86 -14.57 -7.92
N MET A 56 -5.58 -14.49 -6.79
CA MET A 56 -5.29 -15.33 -5.62
C MET A 56 -5.63 -16.80 -5.87
N ALA A 57 -6.65 -17.10 -6.67
CA ALA A 57 -6.98 -18.46 -7.07
C ALA A 57 -5.92 -19.05 -8.00
N ARG A 58 -5.43 -18.26 -8.97
CA ARG A 58 -4.43 -18.71 -9.95
C ARG A 58 -3.00 -18.70 -9.42
N PHE A 59 -2.66 -17.73 -8.58
CA PHE A 59 -1.35 -17.53 -7.99
C PHE A 59 -1.47 -17.42 -6.46
N PRO A 60 -1.68 -18.55 -5.75
CA PRO A 60 -1.86 -18.55 -4.30
C PRO A 60 -0.65 -17.99 -3.55
N THR A 61 0.56 -18.18 -4.09
CA THR A 61 1.81 -17.67 -3.54
C THR A 61 2.51 -16.71 -4.50
N VAL A 62 3.46 -15.92 -3.96
CA VAL A 62 4.32 -15.05 -4.76
C VAL A 62 5.21 -15.86 -5.73
N THR A 63 5.59 -17.08 -5.36
CA THR A 63 6.38 -17.98 -6.19
C THR A 63 5.57 -18.49 -7.40
N ASP A 64 4.29 -18.80 -7.21
CA ASP A 64 3.40 -19.15 -8.32
C ASP A 64 3.28 -18.00 -9.33
N LEU A 65 3.17 -16.77 -8.83
CA LEU A 65 3.16 -15.57 -9.67
C LEU A 65 4.50 -15.35 -10.37
N ALA A 66 5.63 -15.58 -9.69
CA ALA A 66 6.98 -15.40 -10.25
C ALA A 66 7.30 -16.38 -11.40
N ASN A 67 6.80 -17.61 -11.28
CA ASN A 67 7.03 -18.68 -12.24
C ASN A 67 6.07 -18.64 -13.45
N ALA A 68 5.04 -17.80 -13.40
CA ALA A 68 4.07 -17.68 -14.48
C ALA A 68 4.69 -17.01 -15.73
N PRO A 69 4.25 -17.37 -16.94
CA PRO A 69 4.56 -16.58 -18.12
C PRO A 69 4.01 -15.16 -17.98
N LEU A 70 4.79 -14.16 -18.38
CA LEU A 70 4.34 -12.75 -18.31
C LEU A 70 3.02 -12.54 -19.08
N ASP A 71 2.83 -13.21 -20.22
CA ASP A 71 1.62 -13.10 -21.03
C ASP A 71 0.36 -13.57 -20.27
N GLU A 72 0.48 -14.59 -19.42
CA GLU A 72 -0.62 -15.04 -18.56
C GLU A 72 -0.98 -13.99 -17.50
N VAL A 73 0.04 -13.37 -16.90
CA VAL A 73 -0.15 -12.27 -15.93
C VAL A 73 -0.84 -11.08 -16.60
N LEU A 74 -0.40 -10.70 -17.81
CA LEU A 74 -1.00 -9.61 -18.58
C LEU A 74 -2.42 -9.95 -19.01
N HIS A 75 -2.68 -11.20 -19.40
CA HIS A 75 -4.01 -11.68 -19.74
C HIS A 75 -4.97 -11.53 -18.56
N LEU A 76 -4.61 -12.02 -17.38
CA LEU A 76 -5.44 -11.88 -16.16
C LEU A 76 -5.60 -10.42 -15.70
N TRP A 77 -4.65 -9.55 -16.04
CA TRP A 77 -4.71 -8.11 -15.77
C TRP A 77 -5.62 -7.33 -16.72
N THR A 78 -6.09 -7.95 -17.81
CA THR A 78 -6.87 -7.27 -18.85
C THR A 78 -8.14 -6.64 -18.28
N GLY A 79 -8.25 -5.32 -18.39
CA GLY A 79 -9.37 -4.52 -17.85
C GLY A 79 -9.02 -3.68 -16.61
N LEU A 80 -7.89 -3.93 -15.94
CA LEU A 80 -7.40 -3.06 -14.86
C LEU A 80 -6.65 -1.82 -15.36
N GLY A 81 -6.23 -1.80 -16.64
CA GLY A 81 -5.45 -0.73 -17.23
C GLY A 81 -4.05 -0.55 -16.61
N TYR A 82 -3.30 0.43 -17.13
CA TYR A 82 -1.96 0.79 -16.63
C TYR A 82 -1.01 -0.42 -16.48
N TYR A 83 -0.79 -1.18 -17.55
CA TYR A 83 -0.03 -2.44 -17.57
C TYR A 83 1.43 -2.35 -17.10
N ALA A 84 1.98 -1.14 -16.96
CA ALA A 84 3.26 -0.96 -16.25
C ALA A 84 3.20 -1.52 -14.82
N ARG A 85 2.04 -1.43 -14.15
CA ARG A 85 1.81 -2.02 -12.83
C ARG A 85 1.92 -3.55 -12.87
N ALA A 86 1.28 -4.20 -13.84
CA ALA A 86 1.35 -5.66 -14.00
C ALA A 86 2.78 -6.15 -14.28
N ARG A 87 3.50 -5.44 -15.15
CA ARG A 87 4.91 -5.77 -15.46
C ARG A 87 5.81 -5.61 -14.24
N ASN A 88 5.64 -4.54 -13.46
CA ASN A 88 6.39 -4.34 -12.23
C ASN A 88 6.00 -5.33 -11.14
N LEU A 89 4.71 -5.67 -11.01
CA LEU A 89 4.21 -6.71 -10.12
C LEU A 89 4.93 -8.04 -10.40
N HIS A 90 4.98 -8.45 -11.66
CA HIS A 90 5.64 -9.69 -12.05
C HIS A 90 7.15 -9.68 -11.76
N LYS A 91 7.85 -8.59 -12.13
CA LYS A 91 9.28 -8.44 -11.82
C LYS A 91 9.57 -8.47 -10.31
N ALA A 92 8.71 -7.84 -9.51
CA ALA A 92 8.84 -7.86 -8.06
C ALA A 92 8.57 -9.26 -7.49
N ALA A 93 7.59 -10.01 -8.00
CA ALA A 93 7.40 -11.41 -7.62
C ALA A 93 8.65 -12.25 -7.89
N GLN A 94 9.24 -12.10 -9.07
CA GLN A 94 10.51 -12.75 -9.44
C GLN A 94 11.67 -12.35 -8.52
N GLN A 95 11.77 -11.08 -8.15
CA GLN A 95 12.77 -10.62 -7.20
C GLN A 95 12.57 -11.25 -5.81
N VAL A 96 11.32 -11.39 -5.35
CA VAL A 96 11.00 -12.07 -4.08
C VAL A 96 11.38 -13.54 -4.13
N ALA A 97 11.05 -14.24 -5.22
CA ALA A 97 11.44 -15.63 -5.40
C ALA A 97 12.97 -15.81 -5.37
N THR A 98 13.70 -14.98 -6.13
CA THR A 98 15.16 -15.11 -6.30
C THR A 98 15.96 -14.65 -5.08
N LEU A 99 15.62 -13.51 -4.48
CA LEU A 99 16.42 -12.90 -3.42
C LEU A 99 15.96 -13.26 -2.00
N HIS A 100 14.70 -13.67 -1.84
CA HIS A 100 14.09 -13.92 -0.53
C HIS A 100 13.51 -15.34 -0.43
N GLY A 101 13.87 -16.26 -1.34
CA GLY A 101 13.48 -17.67 -1.27
C GLY A 101 11.97 -17.91 -1.40
N GLY A 102 11.23 -16.98 -2.03
CA GLY A 102 9.78 -17.06 -2.14
C GLY A 102 9.01 -16.57 -0.90
N GLU A 103 9.72 -16.10 0.13
CA GLU A 103 9.10 -15.43 1.27
C GLU A 103 9.08 -13.92 1.05
N PHE A 104 7.90 -13.32 1.20
CA PHE A 104 7.78 -11.87 1.01
C PHE A 104 8.59 -11.12 2.08
N PRO A 105 9.47 -10.18 1.70
CA PRO A 105 10.37 -9.53 2.65
C PRO A 105 9.59 -8.76 3.72
N GLN A 106 10.17 -8.65 4.92
CA GLN A 106 9.53 -8.03 6.08
C GLN A 106 10.24 -6.78 6.57
N THR A 107 11.29 -6.32 5.89
CA THR A 107 11.94 -5.05 6.19
C THR A 107 11.53 -3.97 5.20
N PHE A 108 11.56 -2.72 5.67
CA PHE A 108 11.17 -1.57 4.85
C PHE A 108 12.07 -1.42 3.62
N ALA A 109 13.39 -1.56 3.79
CA ALA A 109 14.37 -1.36 2.74
C ALA A 109 14.19 -2.37 1.60
N GLU A 110 14.00 -3.65 1.94
CA GLU A 110 13.79 -4.72 0.95
C GLU A 110 12.48 -4.53 0.18
N ILE A 111 11.38 -4.22 0.88
CA ILE A 111 10.08 -3.99 0.22
C ILE A 111 10.12 -2.74 -0.68
N ALA A 112 10.75 -1.66 -0.22
CA ALA A 112 10.87 -0.43 -1.00
C ALA A 112 11.83 -0.56 -2.20
N ALA A 113 12.68 -1.61 -2.21
CA ALA A 113 13.52 -1.94 -3.36
C ALA A 113 12.78 -2.73 -4.45
N LEU A 114 11.56 -3.20 -4.18
CA LEU A 114 10.76 -3.95 -5.17
C LEU A 114 10.27 -3.03 -6.31
N PRO A 115 10.32 -3.48 -7.58
CA PRO A 115 9.80 -2.74 -8.72
C PRO A 115 8.36 -2.27 -8.53
N GLY A 116 8.13 -0.97 -8.72
CA GLY A 116 6.80 -0.37 -8.59
C GLY A 116 6.32 -0.17 -7.14
N VAL A 117 7.14 -0.45 -6.13
CA VAL A 117 6.80 -0.23 -4.73
C VAL A 117 7.47 1.05 -4.21
N GLY A 118 6.66 2.09 -3.99
CA GLY A 118 7.14 3.33 -3.38
C GLY A 118 7.08 3.32 -1.85
N ARG A 119 7.62 4.38 -1.22
CA ARG A 119 7.68 4.56 0.25
C ARG A 119 6.32 4.31 0.94
N SER A 120 5.24 4.89 0.39
CA SER A 120 3.89 4.73 0.96
C SER A 120 3.38 3.30 0.85
N THR A 121 3.62 2.63 -0.28
CA THR A 121 3.17 1.24 -0.48
C THR A 121 3.97 0.28 0.40
N ALA A 122 5.27 0.49 0.58
CA ALA A 122 6.07 -0.29 1.53
C ALA A 122 5.55 -0.13 2.98
N GLY A 123 5.23 1.09 3.39
CA GLY A 123 4.60 1.36 4.68
C GLY A 123 3.23 0.69 4.83
N ALA A 124 2.41 0.71 3.77
CA ALA A 124 1.09 0.07 3.75
C ALA A 124 1.21 -1.45 3.92
N ILE A 125 2.12 -2.11 3.20
CA ILE A 125 2.34 -3.56 3.31
C ILE A 125 2.71 -3.94 4.75
N LEU A 126 3.72 -3.28 5.32
CA LEU A 126 4.21 -3.61 6.65
C LEU A 126 3.22 -3.31 7.77
N SER A 127 2.50 -2.18 7.68
CA SER A 127 1.52 -1.80 8.71
C SER A 127 0.25 -2.66 8.63
N LEU A 128 -0.31 -2.86 7.45
CA LEU A 128 -1.57 -3.59 7.28
C LEU A 128 -1.40 -5.09 7.48
N ALA A 129 -0.32 -5.69 6.96
CA ALA A 129 -0.10 -7.13 7.06
C ALA A 129 0.53 -7.55 8.40
N LEU A 130 1.49 -6.76 8.93
CA LEU A 130 2.33 -7.16 10.06
C LEU A 130 2.21 -6.25 11.28
N GLY A 131 1.37 -5.20 11.23
CA GLY A 131 1.19 -4.28 12.36
C GLY A 131 2.39 -3.36 12.63
N LYS A 132 3.37 -3.26 11.71
CA LYS A 132 4.56 -2.42 11.94
C LYS A 132 4.24 -0.93 11.88
N HIS A 133 5.00 -0.13 12.62
CA HIS A 133 4.79 1.32 12.78
C HIS A 133 5.36 2.13 11.60
N TYR A 134 4.69 2.07 10.45
CA TYR A 134 5.02 2.90 9.28
C TYR A 134 3.81 3.73 8.81
N PRO A 135 3.99 5.03 8.53
CA PRO A 135 2.92 5.85 7.97
C PRO A 135 2.71 5.56 6.47
N ILE A 136 1.54 5.94 5.97
CA ILE A 136 1.19 5.94 4.54
C ILE A 136 0.86 7.37 4.08
N LEU A 137 1.04 7.66 2.80
CA LEU A 137 0.81 8.97 2.23
C LEU A 137 0.38 8.92 0.76
N ASP A 138 -0.74 8.24 0.51
CA ASP A 138 -1.39 8.19 -0.80
C ASP A 138 -2.22 9.46 -1.07
N GLY A 139 -2.91 9.51 -2.22
CA GLY A 139 -3.74 10.66 -2.59
C GLY A 139 -4.90 10.90 -1.61
N ASN A 140 -5.42 9.87 -0.95
CA ASN A 140 -6.51 10.00 0.02
C ASN A 140 -6.02 10.63 1.32
N VAL A 141 -4.93 10.10 1.88
CA VAL A 141 -4.35 10.61 3.13
C VAL A 141 -3.85 12.04 2.95
N LYS A 142 -3.19 12.36 1.82
CA LYS A 142 -2.80 13.75 1.50
C LYS A 142 -3.98 14.70 1.52
N ARG A 143 -5.12 14.30 0.93
CA ARG A 143 -6.33 15.13 0.88
C ARG A 143 -6.94 15.36 2.27
N VAL A 144 -6.98 14.33 3.11
CA VAL A 144 -7.49 14.44 4.49
C VAL A 144 -6.59 15.33 5.33
N LEU A 145 -5.28 15.05 5.36
CA LEU A 145 -4.33 15.80 6.18
C LEU A 145 -4.22 17.26 5.73
N ALA A 146 -4.14 17.52 4.43
CA ALA A 146 -4.06 18.88 3.91
C ALA A 146 -5.28 19.72 4.29
N ARG A 147 -6.50 19.15 4.23
CA ARG A 147 -7.72 19.85 4.64
C ARG A 147 -7.81 20.00 6.16
N CYS A 148 -7.47 18.96 6.92
CA CYS A 148 -7.55 18.96 8.37
C CYS A 148 -6.59 19.96 9.02
N TYR A 149 -5.41 20.14 8.43
CA TYR A 149 -4.34 21.01 8.95
C TYR A 149 -4.12 22.26 8.11
N ALA A 150 -5.02 22.57 7.17
CA ALA A 150 -4.94 23.73 6.27
C ALA A 150 -3.59 23.85 5.54
N VAL A 151 -2.99 22.73 5.15
CA VAL A 151 -1.71 22.72 4.40
C VAL A 151 -1.96 23.21 2.98
N SER A 152 -1.52 24.43 2.69
CA SER A 152 -1.63 25.07 1.38
C SER A 152 -0.49 24.65 0.44
N GLY A 153 -0.76 24.66 -0.87
CA GLY A 153 0.23 24.38 -1.91
C GLY A 153 -0.08 23.13 -2.74
N TRP A 154 0.67 22.95 -3.82
CA TRP A 154 0.48 21.83 -4.73
C TRP A 154 1.37 20.63 -4.34
N PRO A 155 0.80 19.43 -4.09
CA PRO A 155 1.57 18.22 -3.76
C PRO A 155 2.56 17.77 -4.83
N GLY A 156 2.43 18.27 -6.07
CA GLY A 156 3.28 17.92 -7.21
C GLY A 156 4.59 18.72 -7.30
N LYS A 157 4.79 19.77 -6.50
CA LYS A 157 6.09 20.46 -6.42
C LYS A 157 7.11 19.53 -5.74
N LYS A 158 8.17 19.15 -6.48
CA LYS A 158 9.30 18.37 -5.93
C LYS A 158 9.90 19.08 -4.71
N ARG A 159 10.46 18.27 -3.79
CA ARG A 159 11.12 18.64 -2.52
C ARG A 159 11.73 20.05 -2.58
N GLY A 160 11.21 20.93 -1.72
CA GLY A 160 11.61 22.33 -1.63
C GLY A 160 10.48 23.28 -1.19
N GLY A 161 9.21 22.86 -1.32
CA GLY A 161 8.06 23.62 -0.82
C GLY A 161 7.57 23.13 0.55
N GLU A 162 7.13 24.07 1.39
CA GLU A 162 6.54 23.88 2.74
C GLU A 162 5.59 22.67 2.81
N TYR A 163 4.78 22.44 1.77
CA TYR A 163 3.80 21.35 1.67
C TYR A 163 4.34 19.94 2.01
N ALA A 164 5.50 19.54 1.49
CA ALA A 164 6.00 18.17 1.69
C ALA A 164 6.50 17.96 3.14
N VAL A 165 7.09 19.01 3.72
CA VAL A 165 7.60 19.00 5.10
C VAL A 165 6.44 19.04 6.09
N ASP A 166 5.39 19.80 5.80
CA ASP A 166 4.24 19.96 6.69
C ASP A 166 3.34 18.72 6.72
N VAL A 167 3.18 18.03 5.59
CA VAL A 167 2.44 16.76 5.54
C VAL A 167 3.22 15.63 6.21
N GLU A 168 4.55 15.53 6.00
CA GLU A 168 5.37 14.56 6.73
C GLU A 168 5.35 14.86 8.24
N ARG A 169 5.49 16.12 8.68
CA ARG A 169 5.39 16.51 10.09
C ARG A 169 4.03 16.23 10.72
N ALA A 170 2.94 16.41 9.97
CA ALA A 170 1.60 16.04 10.43
C ALA A 170 1.45 14.51 10.59
N SER A 171 2.17 13.73 9.77
CA SER A 171 2.20 12.26 9.87
C SER A 171 3.15 11.72 10.96
N ASP A 172 4.24 12.45 11.27
CA ASP A 172 5.31 12.06 12.20
C ASP A 172 5.05 12.47 13.66
N ALA A 173 3.84 12.88 14.02
CA ALA A 173 3.51 13.33 15.38
C ALA A 173 3.64 12.24 16.48
N ARG A 174 4.11 11.02 16.15
CA ARG A 174 4.51 9.98 17.11
C ARG A 174 6.02 9.89 17.36
N THR A 175 6.87 10.43 16.51
CA THR A 175 8.33 10.16 16.55
C THR A 175 9.10 11.03 17.56
N ARG A 176 8.43 11.97 18.24
CA ARG A 176 9.05 12.84 19.27
C ARG A 176 8.73 12.48 20.73
N ARG A 177 7.97 11.44 21.01
CA ARG A 177 7.86 10.90 22.38
C ARG A 177 7.82 9.38 22.31
N GLY A 178 8.90 8.76 22.77
CA GLY A 178 8.87 7.36 23.17
C GLY A 178 7.79 7.19 24.22
N ALA A 179 6.70 6.55 23.83
CA ALA A 179 5.67 5.95 24.66
C ALA A 179 4.59 5.43 23.70
N PHE A 180 4.72 4.17 23.30
CA PHE A 180 3.75 3.09 23.54
C PHE A 180 4.43 1.79 23.16
#